data_AF-A0A957Q2R9-F1
#
_entry.id   AF-A0A957Q2R9-F1
#
_cell.length_a   1.000
_cell.length_b   1.000
_cell.length_c   1.000
_cell.angle_alpha   90.00
_cell.angle_beta   90.00
_cell.angle_gamma   90.00
#
_symmetry.space_group_name_H-M   'P 1'
#
loop_
_entity.id
_entity.type
_entity.pdbx_description
1 polymer ?
#
loop_
_entity_poly.entity_id
_entity_poly.type
_entity_poly.pdbx_seq_one_letter_code
_entity_poly.pdbx_strand_id
1 'polypeptide(L)'
;MDSLTLQPIAKVAGEINLPGSKSLSNRALLLAALAHGTTEITNLLDSDDIAHMLTALKRVGIHYQLSADKRRCTITGNLGPFHCRESQELYLGNAGTAMR
;
A
#
# COMPACT_ATOMS: atom_id res chain seq x y z
N MET A 1 -21.23 -7.92 -16.56
CA MET A 1 -20.62 -6.92 -17.46
C MET A 1 -21.18 -5.61 -16.99
N ASP A 2 -20.37 -4.83 -16.29
CA ASP A 2 -20.82 -3.59 -15.67
C ASP A 2 -20.57 -2.44 -16.65
N SER A 3 -21.50 -1.51 -16.76
CA SER A 3 -21.37 -0.34 -17.62
C SER A 3 -21.78 0.93 -16.87
N LEU A 4 -21.10 2.03 -17.20
CA LEU A 4 -21.37 3.36 -16.67
C LEU A 4 -21.48 4.34 -17.83
N THR A 5 -22.66 4.93 -18.00
CA THR A 5 -22.90 5.97 -19.01
C THR A 5 -22.89 7.34 -18.35
N LEU A 6 -21.87 8.14 -18.65
CA LEU A 6 -21.80 9.52 -18.19
C LEU A 6 -22.58 10.43 -19.15
N GLN A 7 -23.55 11.18 -18.64
CA GLN A 7 -24.27 12.19 -19.40
C GLN A 7 -23.39 13.45 -19.60
N PRO A 8 -23.66 14.29 -20.61
CA PRO A 8 -22.91 15.53 -20.83
C PRO A 8 -22.91 16.44 -19.59
N ILE A 9 -21.72 16.88 -19.16
CA ILE A 9 -21.55 17.81 -18.03
C ILE A 9 -21.21 19.19 -18.60
N ALA A 10 -22.07 20.18 -18.35
CA ALA A 10 -21.93 21.53 -18.91
C ALA A 10 -20.83 22.38 -18.24
N LYS A 11 -20.53 22.14 -16.97
CA LYS A 11 -19.49 22.84 -16.19
C LYS A 11 -19.05 22.01 -14.98
N VAL A 12 -17.78 22.10 -14.59
CA VAL A 12 -17.22 21.53 -13.36
C VAL A 12 -16.56 22.64 -12.55
N ALA A 13 -16.85 22.69 -11.25
CA ALA A 13 -16.17 23.56 -10.29
C ALA A 13 -16.19 22.91 -8.91
N GLY A 14 -15.07 22.93 -8.20
CA GLY A 14 -14.91 22.33 -6.88
C GLY A 14 -13.47 21.98 -6.57
N GLU A 15 -13.25 21.32 -5.45
CA GLU A 15 -11.95 20.85 -4.99
C GLU A 15 -12.00 19.34 -4.74
N ILE A 16 -10.88 18.66 -4.98
CA ILE A 16 -10.75 17.21 -4.75
C ILE A 16 -9.49 16.97 -3.94
N ASN A 17 -9.63 16.24 -2.83
CA ASN A 17 -8.49 15.71 -2.11
C ASN A 17 -8.02 14.42 -2.79
N LEU A 18 -6.82 14.44 -3.37
CA LEU A 18 -6.30 13.30 -4.10
C LEU A 18 -5.99 12.12 -3.15
N PRO A 19 -6.27 10.89 -3.58
CA PRO A 19 -5.81 9.71 -2.85
C PRO A 19 -4.27 9.62 -2.89
N GLY A 20 -3.71 8.77 -2.03
CA GLY A 20 -2.30 8.45 -2.06
C GLY A 20 -1.82 7.96 -3.43
N SER A 21 -0.56 8.21 -3.78
CA SER A 21 0.04 7.62 -4.97
C SER A 21 0.33 6.14 -4.75
N LYS A 22 -0.09 5.29 -5.69
CA LYS A 22 0.18 3.85 -5.64
C LYS A 22 1.67 3.52 -5.55
N SER A 23 2.47 4.11 -6.43
CA SER A 23 3.90 3.81 -6.51
C SER A 23 4.66 4.34 -5.29
N LEU A 24 4.27 5.50 -4.76
CA LEU A 24 4.85 6.02 -3.52
C LEU A 24 4.42 5.20 -2.31
N SER A 25 3.17 4.74 -2.26
CA SER A 25 2.67 3.87 -1.18
C SER A 25 3.48 2.57 -1.11
N ASN A 26 3.65 1.86 -2.24
CA ASN A 26 4.45 0.63 -2.27
C ASN A 26 5.92 0.86 -1.85
N ARG A 27 6.55 1.93 -2.35
CA ARG A 27 7.93 2.27 -1.97
C ARG A 27 8.04 2.63 -0.50
N ALA A 28 7.12 3.45 0.02
CA ALA A 28 7.12 3.85 1.42
C ALA A 28 6.95 2.64 2.34
N LEU A 29 6.02 1.73 2.02
CA LEU A 29 5.81 0.50 2.77
C LEU A 29 7.07 -0.39 2.80
N LEU A 30 7.71 -0.60 1.65
CA LEU A 30 8.93 -1.41 1.55
C LEU A 30 10.08 -0.79 2.34
N LEU A 31 10.32 0.51 2.16
CA LEU A 31 11.42 1.22 2.84
C LEU A 31 11.18 1.27 4.35
N ALA A 32 9.95 1.54 4.80
CA ALA A 32 9.59 1.51 6.21
C ALA A 32 9.81 0.13 6.83
N ALA A 33 9.49 -0.94 6.10
CA ALA A 33 9.71 -2.31 6.55
C ALA A 33 11.20 -2.67 6.69
N LEU A 34 12.07 -2.09 5.86
CA LEU A 34 13.52 -2.33 5.90
C LEU A 34 14.25 -1.41 6.89
N ALA A 35 13.64 -0.29 7.28
CA ALA A 35 14.26 0.75 8.10
C ALA A 35 14.54 0.33 9.55
N HIS A 36 15.28 1.19 10.25
CA HIS A 36 15.40 1.15 11.71
C HIS A 36 14.29 1.97 12.37
N GLY A 37 13.64 1.40 13.40
CA GLY A 37 12.61 2.08 14.20
C GLY A 37 11.20 1.98 13.60
N THR A 38 10.32 2.89 14.00
CA THR A 38 8.91 2.88 13.59
C THR A 38 8.62 4.03 12.63
N THR A 39 7.92 3.74 11.53
CA THR A 39 7.49 4.74 10.54
C THR A 39 5.96 4.82 10.52
N GLU A 40 5.41 6.02 10.68
CA GLU A 40 4.00 6.29 10.41
C GLU A 40 3.85 6.85 8.99
N ILE A 41 3.10 6.15 8.14
CA ILE A 41 2.77 6.56 6.77
C ILE A 41 1.33 7.07 6.76
N THR A 42 1.13 8.30 6.29
CA THR A 42 -0.19 8.92 6.14
C THR A 42 -0.55 9.12 4.67
N ASN A 43 -1.86 9.26 4.38
CA ASN A 43 -2.40 9.32 3.02
C ASN A 43 -1.97 8.11 2.15
N LEU A 44 -1.92 6.93 2.78
CA LEU A 44 -1.72 5.67 2.07
C LEU A 44 -2.90 5.42 1.13
N LEU A 45 -2.63 4.90 -0.07
CA LEU A 45 -3.69 4.52 -1.01
C LEU A 45 -4.43 3.27 -0.51
N ASP A 46 -5.76 3.32 -0.42
CA ASP A 46 -6.59 2.11 -0.27
C ASP A 46 -6.86 1.53 -1.66
N SER A 47 -6.17 0.44 -1.99
CA SER A 47 -6.38 -0.33 -3.22
C SER A 47 -5.89 -1.77 -3.06
N ASP A 48 -6.33 -2.65 -3.96
CA ASP A 48 -5.94 -4.06 -3.96
C ASP A 48 -4.42 -4.24 -4.04
N ASP A 49 -3.75 -3.44 -4.87
CA ASP A 49 -2.29 -3.47 -5.02
C ASP A 49 -1.57 -3.19 -3.67
N ILE A 50 -2.09 -2.24 -2.88
CA ILE A 50 -1.52 -1.92 -1.56
C ILE A 50 -1.89 -2.99 -0.51
N ALA A 51 -3.11 -3.53 -0.58
CA ALA A 51 -3.54 -4.63 0.28
C ALA A 51 -2.69 -5.90 0.06
N HIS A 52 -2.33 -6.20 -1.19
CA HIS A 52 -1.41 -7.30 -1.53
C HIS A 52 0.00 -7.05 -0.98
N MET A 53 0.53 -5.83 -1.14
CA MET A 53 1.83 -5.45 -0.57
C MET A 53 1.86 -5.62 0.96
N LEU A 54 0.84 -5.10 1.67
CA LEU A 54 0.73 -5.26 3.13
C LEU A 54 0.64 -6.74 3.54
N THR A 55 -0.12 -7.54 2.79
CA THR A 55 -0.22 -8.98 3.04
C THR A 55 1.13 -9.68 2.84
N ALA A 56 1.88 -9.32 1.81
CA ALA A 56 3.22 -9.86 1.56
C ALA A 56 4.20 -9.47 2.68
N LEU A 57 4.20 -8.20 3.11
CA LEU A 57 5.00 -7.74 4.25
C LEU A 57 4.66 -8.52 5.53
N LYS A 58 3.37 -8.78 5.80
CA LYS A 58 2.95 -9.60 6.94
C LYS A 58 3.51 -11.03 6.86
N ARG A 59 3.49 -11.64 5.67
CA ARG A 59 4.00 -13.01 5.45
C ARG A 59 5.51 -13.12 5.68
N VAL A 60 6.27 -12.09 5.32
CA VAL A 60 7.72 -12.05 5.57
C VAL A 60 8.09 -11.57 6.97
N GLY A 61 7.11 -11.45 7.88
CA GLY A 61 7.33 -11.21 9.31
C GLY A 61 7.24 -9.76 9.76
N ILE A 62 6.82 -8.83 8.90
CA ILE A 62 6.74 -7.41 9.25
C ILE A 62 5.49 -7.12 10.07
N HIS A 63 5.70 -6.46 11.22
CA HIS A 63 4.62 -5.99 12.06
C HIS A 63 4.18 -4.58 11.63
N TYR A 64 2.87 -4.41 11.42
CA TYR A 64 2.27 -3.12 11.13
C TYR A 64 0.87 -3.00 11.74
N GLN A 65 0.43 -1.75 11.90
CA GLN A 65 -0.93 -1.39 12.31
C GLN A 65 -1.54 -0.49 11.25
N LEU A 66 -2.66 -0.91 10.68
CA LEU A 66 -3.39 -0.15 9.66
C LEU A 66 -4.64 0.47 10.29
N SER A 67 -4.90 1.75 10.02
CA SER A 67 -6.11 2.45 10.48
C SER A 67 -7.38 1.86 9.86
N ALA A 68 -8.53 2.11 10.48
CA ALA A 68 -9.82 1.62 9.99
C ALA A 68 -10.19 2.17 8.59
N ASP A 69 -9.78 3.40 8.29
CA ASP A 69 -9.93 4.02 6.96
C ASP A 69 -8.83 3.63 5.97
N LYS A 70 -7.84 2.83 6.42
CA LYS A 70 -6.67 2.35 5.68
C LYS A 70 -5.76 3.43 5.10
N ARG A 71 -5.94 4.70 5.48
CA ARG A 71 -5.10 5.81 4.99
C ARG A 71 -3.87 6.05 5.84
N ARG A 72 -3.74 5.36 6.97
CA ARG A 72 -2.59 5.44 7.86
C ARG A 72 -2.07 4.04 8.20
N CYS A 73 -0.76 3.84 8.04
CA CYS A 73 -0.10 2.59 8.39
C CYS A 73 1.15 2.87 9.23
N THR A 74 1.23 2.26 10.40
CA THR A 74 2.40 2.33 11.27
C THR A 74 3.18 1.02 11.15
N ILE A 75 4.41 1.09 10.65
CA ILE A 75 5.27 -0.09 10.43
C ILE A 75 6.40 -0.08 11.44
N THR A 76 6.64 -1.23 12.08
CA THR A 76 7.87 -1.47 12.83
C THR A 76 8.91 -2.04 11.88
N GLY A 77 9.97 -1.27 11.64
CA GLY A 77 11.04 -1.62 10.71
C GLY A 77 11.87 -2.80 11.21
N ASN A 78 12.36 -3.59 10.27
CA ASN A 78 13.06 -4.86 10.49
C ASN A 78 14.58 -4.71 10.63
N LEU A 79 15.11 -3.49 10.61
CA LEU A 79 16.55 -3.22 10.77
C LEU A 79 17.41 -3.90 9.67
N GLY A 80 16.87 -4.02 8.46
CA GLY A 80 17.54 -4.66 7.33
C GLY A 80 16.66 -5.66 6.56
N PRO A 81 17.30 -6.54 5.76
CA PRO A 81 16.61 -7.48 4.88
C PRO A 81 15.68 -8.45 5.61
N PHE A 82 14.68 -8.96 4.90
CA PHE A 82 13.75 -9.96 5.42
C PHE A 82 14.43 -11.30 5.64
N HIS A 83 14.12 -11.96 6.75
CA HIS A 83 14.63 -13.29 7.08
C HIS A 83 13.45 -14.25 7.29
N CYS A 84 13.19 -15.09 6.30
CA CYS A 84 12.15 -16.12 6.38
C CYS A 84 12.80 -17.48 6.61
N ARG A 85 12.31 -18.24 7.60
CA ARG A 85 12.81 -19.61 7.87
C ARG A 85 12.36 -20.62 6.82
N GLU A 86 11.23 -20.36 6.18
CA GLU A 86 10.59 -21.22 5.20
C GLU A 86 10.27 -20.43 3.93
N SER A 87 10.15 -21.14 2.81
CA SER A 87 9.75 -20.55 1.52
C SER A 87 8.38 -19.87 1.64
N GLN A 88 8.27 -18.64 1.11
CA GLN A 88 7.04 -17.88 1.11
C GLN A 88 6.50 -17.73 -0.31
N GLU A 89 5.23 -18.06 -0.51
CA GLU A 89 4.51 -17.67 -1.72
C GLU A 89 3.87 -16.29 -1.49
N LEU A 90 4.21 -15.34 -2.36
CA LEU A 90 3.74 -13.96 -2.28
C LEU A 90 2.89 -13.63 -3.51
N TYR A 91 1.59 -13.46 -3.30
CA TYR A 91 0.69 -12.97 -4.33
C TYR A 91 0.65 -11.44 -4.32
N LEU A 92 1.13 -10.82 -5.39
CA LEU A 92 1.18 -9.35 -5.54
C LEU A 92 0.17 -8.81 -6.56
N GLY A 93 -0.79 -9.63 -6.99
CA GLY A 93 -1.76 -9.25 -8.03
C GLY A 93 -1.08 -8.74 -9.29
N ASN A 94 -1.57 -7.60 -9.82
CA ASN A 94 -0.96 -6.89 -10.95
C ASN A 94 -0.14 -5.66 -10.50
N ALA A 95 0.27 -5.63 -9.22
CA ALA A 95 1.02 -4.52 -8.63
C ALA A 95 2.48 -4.54 -9.07
N GLY A 96 2.77 -4.13 -10.32
CA GLY A 96 4.13 -4.13 -10.86
C GLY A 96 5.15 -3.31 -10.05
N THR A 97 4.69 -2.36 -9.24
CA THR A 97 5.54 -1.54 -8.35
C THR A 97 5.81 -2.18 -6.98
N ALA A 98 5.12 -3.27 -6.64
CA ALA A 98 5.46 -4.11 -5.49
C ALA A 98 6.35 -5.29 -5.92
N MET A 99 6.15 -5.79 -7.15
CA MET A 99 6.89 -6.94 -7.68
C MET A 99 8.35 -6.65 -8.05
N ARG A 100 8.66 -5.41 -8.47
CA ARG A 100 9.99 -4.98 -8.94
C ARG A 100 10.74 -4.22 -7.86
#